data_AF-A0A4U6L7R5-F1
#
_entry.id   AF-A0A4U6L7R5-F1
#
_cell.length_a   1.000
_cell.length_b   1.000
_cell.length_c   1.000
_cell.angle_alpha   90.00
_cell.angle_beta   90.00
_cell.angle_gamma   90.00
#
_symmetry.space_group_name_H-M   'P 1'
#
loop_
_entity.id
_entity.type
_entity.pdbx_description
1 polymer ?
#
loop_
_entity_poly.entity_id
_entity_poly.type
_entity_poly.pdbx_seq_one_letter_code
_entity_poly.pdbx_strand_id
1 'polypeptide(L)' 'YHQDDIYWCTADVGWVTGHSYLLYGPLACGATTLMFEGVPNWPTPARMSQVVDKHQVTILYTAPTAIRALMAEGDKA' A
#
# COMPACT_ATOMS: atom_id res chain seq x y z
N TYR A 1 16.01 -1.22 2.22
CA TYR A 1 15.51 -1.89 1.01
C TYR A 1 16.48 -2.99 0.67
N HIS A 2 16.00 -4.22 0.80
CA HIS A 2 16.65 -5.40 0.28
C HIS A 2 16.19 -5.63 -1.16
N GLN A 3 17.00 -6.33 -1.95
CA GLN A 3 16.82 -6.47 -3.40
C GLN A 3 15.51 -7.16 -3.80
N ASP A 4 14.85 -7.85 -2.86
CA ASP A 4 13.60 -8.57 -3.06
C ASP A 4 12.41 -7.96 -2.29
N ASP A 5 12.58 -6.74 -1.74
CA ASP A 5 11.48 -6.06 -1.06
C ASP A 5 10.40 -5.61 -2.05
N ILE A 6 9.16 -5.97 -1.74
CA ILE A 6 7.96 -5.49 -2.42
C ILE A 6 7.35 -4.42 -1.52
N TYR A 7 7.61 -3.16 -1.87
CA TYR A 7 7.17 -1.99 -1.11
C TYR A 7 5.83 -1.50 -1.67
N TRP A 8 4.82 -1.38 -0.80
CA TRP A 8 3.53 -0.82 -1.16
C TRP A 8 3.21 0.41 -0.33
N CYS A 9 3.20 1.57 -0.99
CA CYS A 9 2.64 2.81 -0.46
C CYS A 9 1.21 2.98 -0.95
N THR A 10 0.24 3.15 -0.04
CA THR A 10 -1.17 3.38 -0.44
C THR A 10 -1.48 4.84 -0.73
N ALA A 11 -0.48 5.72 -0.77
CA ALA A 11 -0.69 7.13 -1.09
C ALA A 11 -0.80 7.33 -2.61
N ASP A 12 -1.62 8.30 -3.02
CA ASP A 12 -1.69 8.74 -4.42
C ASP A 12 -0.46 9.58 -4.82
N VAL A 13 -0.10 9.54 -6.11
CA VAL A 13 1.02 10.31 -6.67
C VAL A 13 0.83 11.82 -6.54
N GLY A 14 -0.39 12.33 -6.37
CA GLY A 14 -0.68 13.74 -6.12
C GLY A 14 -0.14 14.28 -4.79
N TRP A 15 0.28 13.41 -3.87
CA TRP A 15 0.85 13.80 -2.58
C TRP A 15 2.38 13.63 -2.55
N VAL A 16 3.04 14.37 -1.66
CA VAL A 16 4.50 14.22 -1.42
C VAL A 16 4.87 12.79 -1.03
N THR A 17 3.99 12.10 -0.31
CA THR A 17 4.19 10.70 0.08
C THR A 17 4.26 9.78 -1.14
N GLY A 18 3.45 10.01 -2.18
CA GLY A 18 3.52 9.27 -3.43
C GLY A 18 4.82 9.54 -4.19
N HIS A 19 5.22 10.79 -4.30
CA HIS A 19 6.49 11.14 -4.95
C HIS A 19 7.68 10.47 -4.26
N SER A 20 7.82 10.67 -2.95
CA SER A 20 9.00 10.24 -2.21
C SER A 20 9.02 8.74 -1.95
N TYR A 21 7.87 8.13 -1.62
CA TYR A 21 7.83 6.76 -1.09
C TYR A 21 7.09 5.77 -1.99
N LEU A 22 6.34 6.21 -3.02
CA LEU A 22 5.80 5.28 -4.02
C LEU A 22 6.70 5.19 -5.26
N LEU A 23 7.23 6.33 -5.72
CA LEU A 23 8.04 6.41 -6.93
C LEU A 23 9.54 6.51 -6.62
N TYR A 24 10.03 7.68 -6.22
CA TYR A 24 11.47 7.95 -6.21
C TYR A 24 12.24 7.08 -5.22
N GLY A 25 11.78 6.96 -3.98
CA GLY A 25 12.48 6.21 -2.93
C GLY A 25 12.67 4.73 -3.27
N PRO A 26 11.59 3.95 -3.46
CA PRO A 26 11.70 2.52 -3.76
C PRO A 26 12.49 2.24 -5.05
N LEU A 27 12.20 2.98 -6.13
CA LEU A 27 12.85 2.76 -7.41
C LEU A 27 14.34 3.14 -7.39
N ALA A 28 14.71 4.23 -6.69
CA ALA A 28 16.11 4.60 -6.53
C ALA A 28 16.89 3.60 -5.67
N CYS A 29 16.21 2.89 -4.76
CA CYS A 29 16.81 1.85 -3.93
C CYS A 29 16.77 0.46 -4.57
N GLY A 30 16.27 0.32 -5.80
CA GLY A 30 16.18 -0.96 -6.51
C GLY A 30 15.11 -1.91 -5.97
N ALA A 31 14.15 -1.42 -5.17
CA ALA A 31 13.03 -2.21 -4.68
C ALA A 31 11.88 -2.25 -5.71
N THR A 32 11.02 -3.26 -5.60
CA THR A 32 9.79 -3.32 -6.40
C THR A 32 8.71 -2.49 -5.73
N THR A 33 8.07 -1.57 -6.46
CA THR A 33 6.97 -0.74 -5.97
C THR A 33 5.62 -1.22 -6.50
N LEU A 34 4.58 -1.21 -5.65
CA LEU A 34 3.22 -1.58 -6.03
C LEU A 34 2.36 -0.33 -6.23
N MET A 35 1.96 -0.08 -7.48
CA MET A 35 0.98 0.96 -7.82
C MET A 35 -0.44 0.41 -7.67
N PHE A 36 -1.26 1.05 -6.83
CA PHE A 36 -2.63 0.63 -6.57
C PHE A 36 -3.62 1.66 -7.11
N GLU A 37 -4.57 1.20 -7.92
CA GLU A 37 -5.69 2.00 -8.40
C GLU A 37 -6.99 1.57 -7.71
N GLY A 38 -7.75 2.54 -7.22
CA GLY A 38 -9.03 2.33 -6.56
C GLY A 38 -9.04 2.72 -5.09
N VAL A 39 -9.99 2.16 -4.35
CA VAL A 39 -10.23 2.47 -2.93
C VAL A 39 -9.98 1.23 -2.06
N PRO A 40 -9.54 1.40 -0.81
CA PRO A 40 -9.13 0.29 0.06
C PRO A 40 -10.27 -0.61 0.53
N ASN A 41 -11.53 -0.28 0.24
CA ASN A 41 -12.73 -0.98 0.69
C ASN A 41 -13.59 -1.57 -0.44
N TRP A 42 -13.15 -1.50 -1.70
CA TRP A 42 -13.89 -2.03 -2.83
C TRP A 42 -13.11 -3.15 -3.55
N PRO A 43 -13.75 -4.29 -3.89
CA PRO A 43 -15.16 -4.64 -3.69
C PRO A 43 -15.53 -5.06 -2.25
N THR A 44 -14.53 -5.30 -1.39
CA THR A 44 -14.71 -5.66 0.03
C THR A 44 -13.72 -4.89 0.91
N PRO A 45 -13.99 -4.68 2.20
CA PRO A 45 -13.04 -4.09 3.16
C PRO A 45 -11.69 -4.83 3.21
N ALA A 46 -11.69 -6.14 2.94
CA ALA A 46 -10.48 -6.96 2.83
C ALA A 46 -9.62 -6.69 1.57
N ARG A 47 -9.87 -5.61 0.83
CA ARG A 47 -9.12 -5.35 -0.42
C ARG A 47 -7.64 -5.14 -0.15
N MET A 48 -7.28 -4.44 0.94
CA MET A 48 -5.87 -4.20 1.27
C MET A 48 -5.13 -5.49 1.63
N SER A 49 -5.72 -6.35 2.46
CA SER A 49 -5.16 -7.65 2.82
C SER A 49 -5.02 -8.56 1.60
N GLN A 50 -6.04 -8.61 0.72
CA GLN A 50 -5.97 -9.35 -0.54
C GLN A 50 -4.83 -8.91 -1.46
N VAL A 51 -4.52 -7.61 -1.52
CA VAL A 51 -3.40 -7.09 -2.33
C VAL A 51 -2.06 -7.48 -1.71
N VAL A 52 -1.93 -7.38 -0.38
CA VAL A 52 -0.75 -7.84 0.35
C VAL A 52 -0.48 -9.33 0.07
N ASP A 53 -1.50 -10.18 0.23
CA ASP A 53 -1.38 -11.62 0.02
C ASP A 53 -1.10 -11.96 -1.45
N LYS A 54 -1.78 -11.32 -2.40
CA LYS A 54 -1.58 -11.61 -3.83
C LYS A 54 -0.19 -11.26 -4.32
N HIS A 55 0.37 -10.15 -3.84
CA HIS A 55 1.65 -9.63 -4.31
C HIS A 55 2.80 -9.90 -3.34
N GLN A 56 2.55 -10.60 -2.22
CA GLN A 56 3.55 -10.90 -1.18
C GLN A 56 4.29 -9.63 -0.72
N VAL A 57 3.53 -8.57 -0.44
CA VAL A 57 4.07 -7.27 -0.03
C VAL A 57 4.89 -7.43 1.26
N THR A 58 6.15 -6.98 1.24
CA THR A 58 7.03 -7.07 2.42
C THR A 58 6.89 -5.85 3.33
N ILE A 59 6.62 -4.68 2.77
CA ILE A 59 6.47 -3.43 3.52
C ILE A 59 5.21 -2.69 3.06
N LEU A 60 4.25 -2.52 3.96
CA LEU A 60 3.04 -1.74 3.75
C LEU A 60 3.17 -0.38 4.42
N TYR A 61 3.04 0.70 3.64
CA TYR A 61 2.97 2.07 4.14
C TYR A 61 1.61 2.69 3.80
N THR A 62 0.84 3.04 4.83
CA THR A 62 -0.52 3.57 4.67
C THR A 62 -0.81 4.70 5.66
N ALA A 63 -1.88 5.46 5.40
CA ALA A 63 -2.29 6.56 6.25
C ALA A 63 -3.05 6.06 7.50
N PRO A 64 -2.89 6.71 8.68
CA PRO A 64 -3.65 6.35 9.87
C PRO A 64 -5.18 6.40 9.68
N THR A 65 -5.67 7.24 8.79
CA THR A 65 -7.08 7.31 8.44
C THR A 65 -7.56 6.03 7.75
N ALA A 66 -6.75 5.43 6.88
CA ALA A 66 -7.09 4.16 6.24
C ALA A 66 -7.14 3.02 7.26
N ILE A 67 -6.18 2.99 8.21
CA ILE A 67 -6.17 2.02 9.30
C ILE A 67 -7.46 2.15 10.14
N ARG A 68 -7.84 3.37 10.54
CA ARG A 68 -9.07 3.60 11.31
C ARG A 68 -10.33 3.20 10.52
N ALA A 69 -10.35 3.42 9.21
CA ALA A 69 -11.46 3.02 8.36
C ALA A 69 -11.62 1.49 8.31
N LEU A 70 -10.50 0.75 8.19
CA LEU A 70 -10.52 -0.71 8.24
C LEU A 70 -10.91 -1.24 9.64
N MET A 71 -10.42 -0.60 10.71
CA MET A 71 -10.81 -0.97 12.08
C MET A 71 -12.32 -0.83 12.32
N ALA A 72 -12.98 0.14 11.66
CA ALA A 72 -14.43 0.32 11.76
C ALA A 72 -15.23 -0.81 11.09
N GLU A 73 -14.65 -1.51 10.11
CA GLU A 73 -15.29 -2.65 9.43
C GLU A 73 -15.13 -3.97 10.21
N GLY A 74 -14.23 -4.02 11.21
CA GLY A 74 -14.04 -5.16 12.10
C GLY A 74 -13.60 -6.43 11.35
N ASP A 75 -14.22 -7.56 11.68
CA ASP A 75 -13.89 -8.89 11.13
C ASP A 75 -14.20 -9.06 9.62
N LYS A 76 -14.74 -8.02 8.96
CA LYS A 76 -14.97 -8.00 7.51
C LYS A 76 -13.75 -7.57 6.69
N ALA A 77 -12.73 -7.02 7.34
CA ALA A 77 -11.49 -6.50 6.74
C ALA A 77 -10.35 -7.53 6.77
#